data_AF-A0A9P7YNZ5-F1
#
_entry.id   AF-A0A9P7YNZ5-F1
#
_cell.length_a   1.000
_cell.length_b   1.000
_cell.length_c   1.000
_cell.angle_alpha   90.00
_cell.angle_beta   90.00
_cell.angle_gamma   90.00
#
_symmetry.space_group_name_H-M   'P 1'
#
loop_
_entity.id
_entity.type
_entity.pdbx_description
1 polymer ?
#
loop_
_entity_poly.entity_id
_entity_poly.type
_entity_poly.pdbx_seq_one_letter_code
_entity_poly.pdbx_strand_id
1 'polypeptide(L)'
;MSTSKIALAALTGVGAIFAATQLAKPSKTQSIAQGMRGQMDDYNSRVHPEQDRNDTIFDRTEIMESEKKRKPWNMTYAEREALSKSL
;
A
#
# COMPACT_ATOMS: atom_id res chain seq x y z
N MET A 1 37.19 -42.46 12.76
CA MET A 1 36.23 -41.52 13.39
C MET A 1 34.89 -42.25 13.49
N SER A 2 34.30 -42.39 14.69
CA SER A 2 33.06 -43.16 14.87
C SER A 2 31.91 -42.54 14.08
N THR A 3 31.13 -43.37 13.38
CA THR A 3 29.93 -42.98 12.61
C THR A 3 28.95 -42.14 13.43
N SER A 4 28.86 -42.39 14.74
CA SER A 4 28.04 -41.61 15.67
C SER A 4 28.50 -40.15 15.81
N LYS A 5 29.82 -39.88 15.73
CA LYS A 5 30.36 -38.51 15.81
C LYS A 5 30.09 -37.72 14.52
N ILE A 6 30.11 -38.42 13.37
CA ILE A 6 29.80 -37.84 12.06
C ILE A 6 28.30 -37.51 11.98
N ALA A 7 27.43 -38.41 12.46
CA ALA A 7 25.99 -38.17 12.51
C ALA A 7 25.61 -37.00 13.42
N LEU A 8 26.25 -36.86 14.58
CA LEU A 8 26.02 -35.74 15.50
C LEU A 8 26.47 -34.39 14.92
N ALA A 9 27.63 -34.38 14.24
CA ALA A 9 28.12 -33.19 13.53
C ALA A 9 27.20 -32.78 12.37
N ALA A 10 26.65 -33.76 11.64
CA ALA A 10 25.70 -33.50 10.57
C ALA A 10 24.37 -32.92 11.11
N LEU A 11 23.81 -33.50 12.18
CA LEU A 11 22.57 -33.01 12.78
C LEU A 11 22.70 -31.60 13.36
N THR A 12 23.82 -31.30 14.01
CA THR A 12 24.10 -29.96 14.56
C THR A 12 24.29 -28.93 13.45
N GLY A 13 25.00 -29.29 12.36
CA GLY A 13 25.15 -28.43 11.18
C GLY A 13 23.81 -28.13 10.49
N VAL A 14 22.97 -29.15 10.28
CA VAL A 14 21.64 -28.99 9.67
C VAL A 14 20.71 -28.15 10.56
N GLY A 15 20.71 -28.40 11.88
CA GLY A 15 19.92 -27.62 12.83
C GLY A 15 20.30 -26.15 12.87
N ALA A 16 21.60 -25.84 12.79
CA ALA A 16 22.08 -24.46 12.75
C ALA A 16 21.63 -23.71 11.48
N ILE A 17 21.69 -24.37 10.32
CA ILE A 17 21.25 -23.78 9.04
C ILE A 17 19.73 -23.55 9.04
N PHE A 18 18.96 -24.49 9.57
CA PHE A 18 17.50 -24.35 9.68
C PHE A 18 17.09 -23.22 10.63
N ALA A 19 17.76 -23.10 11.79
CA ALA A 19 17.51 -22.01 12.73
C ALA A 19 17.89 -20.64 12.13
N ALA A 20 19.04 -20.55 11.46
CA ALA A 20 19.48 -19.32 10.81
C ALA A 20 18.51 -18.86 9.71
N THR A 21 17.99 -19.79 8.90
CA THR A 21 17.02 -19.47 7.83
C THR A 21 15.65 -19.08 8.35
N GLN A 22 15.22 -19.53 9.54
CA GLN A 22 13.98 -19.07 10.15
C GLN A 22 14.13 -17.71 10.84
N LEU A 23 15.28 -17.45 11.48
CA LEU A 23 15.58 -16.16 12.10
C LEU A 23 15.84 -15.05 11.08
N ALA A 24 16.40 -15.39 9.91
CA ALA A 24 16.68 -14.45 8.83
C ALA A 24 15.42 -14.07 8.03
N LYS A 25 14.28 -14.77 8.20
CA LYS A 25 13.04 -14.38 7.54
C LYS A 25 12.52 -13.10 8.21
N PRO A 26 12.35 -12.00 7.45
CA PRO A 26 11.71 -10.81 8.01
C PRO A 26 10.34 -11.20 8.53
N SER A 27 10.02 -10.81 9.76
CA SER A 27 8.72 -11.13 10.34
C SER A 27 7.63 -10.49 9.49
N LYS A 28 6.46 -11.14 9.37
CA LYS A 28 5.34 -10.58 8.59
C LYS A 28 5.00 -9.15 9.04
N THR A 29 5.21 -8.85 10.32
CA THR A 29 5.02 -7.52 10.92
C THR A 29 5.98 -6.46 10.36
N GLN A 30 7.25 -6.81 10.10
CA GLN A 30 8.21 -5.89 9.48
C GLN A 30 7.84 -5.56 8.03
N SER A 31 7.38 -6.56 7.27
CA SER A 31 6.90 -6.36 5.90
C SER A 31 5.67 -5.46 5.83
N ILE A 32 4.73 -5.61 6.77
CA ILE A 32 3.54 -4.75 6.86
C ILE A 32 3.93 -3.30 7.18
N ALA A 33 4.82 -3.09 8.16
CA ALA A 33 5.26 -1.74 8.52
C ALA A 33 5.98 -1.02 7.36
N GLN A 34 6.78 -1.76 6.59
CA GLN A 34 7.41 -1.23 5.37
C GLN A 34 6.39 -0.91 4.28
N GLY A 35 5.41 -1.79 4.07
CA GLY A 35 4.33 -1.57 3.11
C GLY A 35 3.48 -0.34 3.46
N MET A 36 3.12 -0.17 4.73
CA MET A 36 2.37 1.00 5.21
C MET A 36 3.18 2.30 5.05
N ARG A 37 4.48 2.27 5.37
CA ARG A 37 5.36 3.43 5.19
C ARG A 37 5.49 3.81 3.70
N GLY A 38 5.64 2.81 2.81
CA GLY A 38 5.67 3.04 1.37
C GLY A 38 4.36 3.60 0.81
N GLN A 39 3.20 3.18 1.34
CA GLN A 39 1.91 3.78 0.95
C GLN A 39 1.77 5.24 1.40
N MET A 40 2.30 5.58 2.58
CA MET A 40 2.30 6.96 3.07
C MET A 40 3.25 7.86 2.28
N ASP A 41 4.43 7.35 1.92
CA ASP A 41 5.37 8.05 1.06
C ASP A 41 4.80 8.24 -0.35
N ASP A 42 4.16 7.21 -0.94
CA ASP A 42 3.50 7.32 -2.25
C ASP A 42 2.34 8.32 -2.22
N TYR A 43 1.54 8.33 -1.14
CA TYR A 43 0.49 9.34 -0.95
C TYR A 43 1.07 10.75 -0.92
N ASN A 44 2.09 11.00 -0.09
CA ASN A 44 2.72 12.31 0.05
C ASN A 44 3.52 12.74 -1.19
N SER A 45 3.97 11.79 -2.02
CA SER A 45 4.70 12.07 -3.27
C SER A 45 3.82 12.60 -4.40
N ARG A 46 2.50 12.43 -4.28
CA ARG A 46 1.53 12.90 -5.27
C ARG A 46 1.10 14.30 -4.91
N VAL A 47 1.11 15.19 -5.90
CA VAL A 47 0.50 16.52 -5.77
C VAL A 47 -0.99 16.31 -5.46
N HIS A 48 -1.37 16.59 -4.22
CA HIS A 48 -2.77 16.69 -3.85
C HIS A 48 -3.32 17.99 -4.43
N PRO A 49 -4.58 18.02 -4.87
CA PRO A 49 -5.24 19.29 -5.14
C PRO A 49 -5.33 20.07 -3.82
N GLU A 50 -4.40 21.00 -3.61
CA GLU A 50 -4.50 21.99 -2.54
C GLU A 50 -5.67 22.91 -2.89
N GLN A 51 -6.64 22.99 -1.99
CA GLN A 51 -7.66 24.03 -2.07
C GLN A 51 -6.99 25.33 -1.62
N ASP A 52 -6.86 26.32 -2.51
CA ASP A 52 -6.37 27.64 -2.13
C ASP A 52 -7.39 28.23 -1.14
N ARG A 53 -6.91 28.88 -0.09
CA ARG A 53 -7.80 29.57 0.85
C ARG A 53 -8.55 30.73 0.18
N ASN A 54 -8.05 31.22 -0.95
CA ASN A 54 -8.70 32.23 -1.77
C ASN A 54 -9.63 31.64 -2.84
N ASP A 55 -9.70 30.31 -2.98
CA ASP A 55 -10.62 29.68 -3.93
C ASP A 55 -12.06 30.05 -3.57
N THR A 56 -12.77 30.59 -4.56
CA THR A 56 -14.17 30.91 -4.40
C THR A 56 -14.99 29.62 -4.33
N ILE A 57 -16.25 29.74 -3.89
CA ILE A 57 -17.15 28.59 -3.87
C ILE A 57 -17.32 27.97 -5.26
N PHE A 58 -17.18 28.76 -6.34
CA PHE A 58 -17.25 28.27 -7.71
C PHE A 58 -16.03 27.41 -8.08
N ASP A 59 -14.83 27.86 -7.72
CA ASP A 59 -13.58 27.11 -7.97
C ASP A 59 -13.59 25.75 -7.24
N ARG A 60 -14.08 25.75 -5.99
CA ARG A 60 -14.24 24.51 -5.21
C ARG A 60 -15.27 23.56 -5.84
N THR A 61 -16.31 24.10 -6.46
CA THR A 61 -17.35 23.30 -7.15
C THR A 61 -16.77 22.66 -8.41
N GLU A 62 -15.98 23.40 -9.18
CA GLU A 62 -15.30 22.87 -10.37
C GLU A 62 -14.30 21.76 -10.00
N ILE A 63 -13.50 21.95 -8.94
CA ILE A 63 -12.58 20.92 -8.43
C ILE A 63 -13.38 19.66 -8.04
N MET A 64 -14.48 19.82 -7.30
CA MET A 64 -15.33 18.69 -6.89
C MET A 64 -15.96 17.99 -8.09
N GLU A 65 -16.44 18.71 -9.10
CA GLU A 65 -16.97 18.12 -10.32
C GLU A 65 -15.90 17.38 -11.12
N SER A 66 -14.68 17.92 -11.21
CA SER A 66 -13.57 17.28 -11.92
C SER A 66 -13.16 15.96 -11.25
N GLU A 67 -13.09 15.92 -9.91
CA GLU A 67 -12.80 14.70 -9.15
C GLU A 67 -13.94 13.67 -9.26
N LYS A 68 -15.20 14.11 -9.26
CA LYS A 68 -16.36 13.25 -9.50
C LYS A 68 -16.36 12.62 -10.90
N LYS A 69 -15.96 13.36 -11.93
CA LYS A 69 -15.77 12.84 -13.29
C LYS A 69 -14.64 11.81 -13.34
N ARG A 70 -13.52 12.05 -12.63
CA ARG A 70 -12.40 11.11 -12.56
C ARG A 70 -12.71 9.84 -11.75
N LYS A 71 -13.58 9.95 -10.74
CA LYS A 71 -13.97 8.86 -9.83
C LYS A 71 -15.48 8.68 -9.82
N PRO A 72 -16.04 7.95 -10.80
CA PRO A 72 -17.49 7.87 -11.02
C PRO A 72 -18.31 7.23 -9.89
N TRP A 73 -17.65 6.61 -8.91
CA TRP A 73 -18.27 6.06 -7.71
C TRP A 73 -18.53 7.13 -6.63
N ASN A 74 -17.91 8.32 -6.73
CA ASN A 74 -18.18 9.47 -5.86
C ASN A 74 -19.37 10.32 -6.36
N MET A 75 -19.94 9.98 -7.51
CA MET A 75 -21.13 10.65 -8.03
C MET A 75 -22.40 10.08 -7.41
N THR A 76 -23.37 10.95 -7.16
CA THR A 76 -24.72 10.55 -6.80
C THR A 76 -25.45 9.94 -8.00
N TYR A 77 -26.54 9.21 -7.73
CA TYR A 77 -27.37 8.62 -8.78
C TYR A 77 -27.91 9.67 -9.76
N ALA A 78 -28.39 10.80 -9.23
CA ALA A 78 -28.93 11.90 -10.05
C ALA A 78 -27.86 12.53 -10.96
N GLU A 79 -26.64 12.72 -10.47
CA GLU A 79 -25.52 13.25 -11.26
C GLU A 79 -25.11 12.28 -12.38
N ARG A 80 -25.09 10.97 -12.09
CA ARG A 80 -24.87 9.93 -13.11
C ARG A 80 -25.94 9.94 -14.19
N GLU A 81 -27.20 10.06 -13.80
CA GLU A 81 -28.32 10.12 -14.73
C GLU A 81 -28.23 11.38 -15.62
N ALA A 82 -27.90 12.53 -15.04
CA ALA A 82 -27.68 13.78 -15.79
C ALA A 82 -26.54 13.67 -16.82
N LEU A 83 -25.41 13.07 -16.44
CA LEU A 83 -24.30 12.79 -17.36
C LEU A 83 -24.72 11.86 -18.50
N SER A 84 -25.47 10.80 -18.21
CA SER A 84 -25.94 9.85 -19.21
C SER A 84 -26.90 10.46 -20.24
N LYS A 85 -27.65 11.51 -19.85
CA LYS A 85 -28.56 12.26 -20.74
C LYS A 85 -27.84 13.37 -21.53
N SER A 86 -26.61 13.73 -21.15
CA SER A 86 -25.81 14.77 -21.79
C SER A 86 -24.87 14.25 -22.89
N LEU A 87 -24.76 12.92 -23.03
CA LEU A 87 -24.07 12.21 -24.11
C LEU A 87 -25.04 11.88 -25.24
#